data_AF-A0A2V2BIK3-F1
#
_entry.id   AF-A0A2V2BIK3-F1
#
_cell.length_a   1.000
_cell.length_b   1.000
_cell.length_c   1.000
_cell.angle_alpha   90.00
_cell.angle_beta   90.00
_cell.angle_gamma   90.00
#
_symmetry.space_group_name_H-M   'P 1'
#
loop_
_entity.id
_entity.type
_entity.pdbx_description
1 polymer ?
#
loop_
_entity_poly.entity_id
_entity_poly.type
_entity_poly.pdbx_seq_one_letter_code
_entity_poly.pdbx_strand_id
1 'polypeptide(L)' 'MAMSKEKTKTDQYQMRLSHEFRAQLEKQAREDGDINLATWIKRVLRKELKARGVEPKG' A
#
# COMPACT_ATOMS: atom_id res chain seq x y z
N MET A 1 10.45 24.17 26.21
CA MET A 1 9.73 22.94 25.83
C MET A 1 8.83 23.26 24.65
N ALA A 2 9.07 22.69 23.47
CA ALA A 2 8.15 22.76 22.34
C ALA A 2 8.10 21.36 21.70
N MET A 3 7.11 20.59 22.12
CA MET A 3 6.81 19.26 21.61
C MET A 3 5.74 19.46 20.53
N SER A 4 6.12 19.44 19.25
CA SER A 4 5.19 19.71 18.14
C SER A 4 5.27 18.63 17.06
N LYS A 5 4.44 17.60 17.26
CA LYS A 5 3.84 16.68 16.28
C LYS A 5 4.71 16.35 15.06
N GLU A 6 5.45 15.25 15.18
CA GLU A 6 5.90 14.44 14.04
C GLU A 6 4.66 13.96 13.28
N LYS A 7 4.16 14.78 12.36
CA LYS A 7 3.22 14.33 11.34
C LYS A 7 4.00 13.30 10.54
N THR A 8 3.66 12.03 10.67
CA THR A 8 4.11 10.94 9.79
C THR A 8 3.82 11.38 8.36
N LYS A 9 4.80 12.03 7.71
CA LYS A 9 4.72 12.44 6.32
C LYS A 9 4.73 11.14 5.53
N THR A 10 3.55 10.62 5.22
CA THR A 10 3.44 9.57 4.22
C THR A 10 3.66 10.22 2.87
N ASP A 11 4.82 9.97 2.27
CA ASP A 11 5.09 10.35 0.89
C ASP A 11 4.02 9.74 -0.04
N GLN A 12 3.40 10.58 -0.86
CA GLN A 12 2.45 10.11 -1.87
C GLN A 12 3.23 9.44 -2.99
N TYR A 13 3.09 8.13 -3.12
CA TYR A 13 3.67 7.39 -4.23
C TYR A 13 2.75 7.50 -5.46
N GLN A 14 3.15 8.34 -6.42
CA GLN A 14 2.46 8.43 -7.71
C GLN A 14 2.89 7.27 -8.62
N MET A 15 2.07 6.22 -8.68
CA MET A 15 2.25 5.13 -9.64
C MET A 15 1.55 5.46 -10.95
N ARG A 16 2.30 5.45 -12.06
CA ARG A 16 1.68 5.37 -13.38
C ARG A 16 1.32 3.92 -13.66
N LEU A 17 0.05 3.58 -13.45
CA LEU A 17 -0.51 2.27 -13.79
C LEU A 17 -1.26 2.40 -15.13
N SER A 18 -0.97 1.53 -16.07
CA SER A 18 -1.81 1.37 -17.27
C SER A 18 -3.23 0.94 -16.86
N HIS A 19 -4.23 1.31 -17.66
CA HIS A 19 -5.64 0.98 -17.37
C HIS A 19 -5.87 -0.52 -17.12
N GLU A 20 -5.23 -1.37 -17.94
CA GLU A 20 -5.33 -2.83 -17.83
C GLU A 20 -4.73 -3.34 -16.52
N PHE A 21 -3.55 -2.84 -16.15
CA PHE A 21 -2.88 -3.24 -14.92
C PHE A 21 -3.68 -2.80 -13.69
N ARG A 22 -4.22 -1.57 -13.70
CA ARG A 22 -5.12 -1.12 -12.64
C ARG A 22 -6.36 -2.03 -12.52
N ALA A 23 -6.99 -2.39 -13.64
CA ALA A 23 -8.16 -3.26 -13.62
C ALA A 23 -7.85 -4.66 -13.06
N GLN A 24 -6.68 -5.21 -13.37
CA GLN A 24 -6.22 -6.47 -12.76
C GLN A 24 -6.04 -6.33 -11.24
N LEU A 25 -5.40 -5.25 -10.78
CA LEU A 25 -5.21 -5.05 -9.34
C LEU A 25 -6.54 -4.82 -8.62
N GLU A 26 -7.49 -4.09 -9.21
CA GLU A 26 -8.83 -3.91 -8.63
C GLU A 26 -9.61 -5.23 -8.56
N LYS A 27 -9.49 -6.08 -9.59
CA LYS A 27 -10.09 -7.41 -9.58
C LYS A 27 -9.53 -8.27 -8.45
N GLN A 28 -8.21 -8.37 -8.34
CA GLN A 28 -7.56 -9.12 -7.27
C GLN A 28 -7.89 -8.54 -5.89
N ALA A 29 -7.92 -7.21 -5.74
CA ALA A 29 -8.31 -6.56 -4.49
C ALA A 29 -9.73 -6.97 -4.08
N ARG A 30 -10.66 -7.00 -5.04
CA ARG A 30 -12.04 -7.45 -4.81
C ARG A 30 -12.11 -8.94 -4.47
N GLU A 31 -11.28 -9.78 -5.09
CA GLU A 31 -11.18 -11.21 -4.76
C GLU A 31 -10.63 -11.44 -3.34
N ASP A 32 -9.68 -10.61 -2.88
CA ASP A 32 -9.16 -10.59 -1.50
C ASP A 32 -10.15 -9.96 -0.48
N GLY A 33 -11.28 -9.39 -0.94
CA GLY A 33 -12.29 -8.72 -0.13
C GLY A 33 -11.98 -7.27 0.24
N ASP A 34 -10.96 -6.66 -0.37
CA ASP A 34 -10.57 -5.27 -0.13
C ASP A 34 -11.33 -4.33 -1.08
N ILE A 35 -11.99 -3.32 -0.50
CA ILE A 35 -12.78 -2.32 -1.25
C ILE A 35 -11.88 -1.25 -1.89
N ASN A 36 -10.70 -1.02 -1.31
CA ASN A 36 -9.79 0.03 -1.75
C ASN A 36 -8.47 -0.56 -2.25
N LEU A 37 -8.19 -0.33 -3.53
CA LEU A 37 -6.95 -0.73 -4.19
C LEU A 37 -5.71 -0.28 -3.41
N ALA A 38 -5.69 0.94 -2.87
CA ALA A 38 -4.54 1.44 -2.12
C ALA A 38 -4.32 0.65 -0.81
N THR A 39 -5.39 0.19 -0.16
CA THR A 39 -5.31 -0.63 1.05
C THR A 39 -4.80 -2.03 0.72
N TRP A 40 -5.33 -2.62 -0.35
CA TRP A 40 -4.89 -3.92 -0.85
C TRP A 40 -3.42 -3.90 -1.28
N ILE A 41 -2.99 -2.88 -2.04
CA ILE A 41 -1.57 -2.72 -2.44
C ILE A 41 -0.68 -2.64 -1.21
N LYS A 42 -1.02 -1.84 -0.18
CA LYS A 42 -0.24 -1.81 1.08
C LYS A 42 -0.18 -3.18 1.75
N ARG A 43 -1.27 -3.96 1.71
CA ARG A 43 -1.32 -5.31 2.29
C ARG A 43 -0.41 -6.27 1.53
N VAL A 44 -0.46 -6.24 0.20
CA VAL A 44 0.42 -7.05 -0.68
C VAL A 44 1.88 -6.69 -0.46
N LEU A 45 2.22 -5.39 -0.45
CA LEU A 45 3.59 -4.92 -0.19
C LEU A 45 4.08 -5.37 1.19
N ARG A 46 3.25 -5.28 2.24
CA ARG A 46 3.62 -5.74 3.58
C ARG A 46 3.81 -7.26 3.65
N LYS A 47 2.99 -8.05 2.93
CA LYS A 47 3.18 -9.50 2.81
C LYS A 47 4.48 -9.84 2.09
N GLU A 48 4.78 -9.16 0.99
CA GLU A 48 6.00 -9.32 0.20
C GLU A 48 7.26 -8.98 1.01
N LEU A 49 7.23 -7.87 1.77
CA LEU A 49 8.32 -7.50 2.68
C LEU A 49 8.55 -8.59 3.74
N LYS A 50 7.47 -9.07 4.39
CA LYS A 50 7.57 -10.15 5.37
C LYS A 50 8.11 -11.45 4.77
N ALA A 51 7.69 -11.81 3.55
CA ALA A 51 8.19 -13.00 2.86
C ALA A 51 9.70 -12.93 2.59
N ARG A 52 10.25 -11.72 2.45
CA ARG A 52 11.69 -11.45 2.27
C ARG A 52 12.43 -11.27 3.61
N GLY A 53 11.76 -11.47 4.74
CA GLY A 53 12.33 -11.27 6.08
C GLY A 53 12.47 -9.80 6.49
N VAL A 54 11.85 -8.87 5.75
CA VAL A 54 11.85 -7.44 6.07
C VAL A 54 10.61 -7.12 6.88
N GLU A 55 10.79 -6.60 8.10
CA GLU A 55 9.67 -6.12 8.91
C GLU A 55 9.10 -4.83 8.29
N PRO A 56 7.81 -4.83 7.88
CA PRO A 56 7.21 -3.63 7.34
C PRO A 56 7.05 -2.58 8.44
N LYS A 57 7.87 -1.53 8.37
CA LYS A 57 7.74 -0.36 9.24
C LYS A 57 6.68 0.57 8.62
N GLY A 58 5.41 0.40 9.04
CA GLY A 58 4.26 1.17 8.52
C GLY A 58 2.90 0.51 8.67
#